data_AF-A0A9P6XDI5-F1
#
_entry.id   AF-A0A9P6XDI5-F1
#
_cell.length_a   1.000
_cell.length_b   1.000
_cell.length_c   1.000
_cell.angle_alpha   90.00
_cell.angle_beta   90.00
_cell.angle_gamma   90.00
#
_symmetry.space_group_name_H-M   'P 1'
#
loop_
_entity.id
_entity.type
_entity.pdbx_description
1 polymer ?
#
loop_
_entity_poly.entity_id
_entity_poly.type
_entity_poly.pdbx_seq_one_letter_code
_entity_poly.pdbx_strand_id
1 'polypeptide(L)'
;MDKAPIHTAKEIDELITRRGYKPIYLLSYSPELNPIEQFWAIAKNKFKRSKFEDKKELTIRITEAWDSVPSNHLQPLYNIL
;
A
#
# COMPACT_ATOMS: atom_id res chain seq x y z
N MET A 1 -0.93 -0.21 9.53
CA MET A 1 0.19 0.68 9.18
C MET A 1 1.47 0.02 9.65
N ASP A 2 2.54 0.14 8.88
CA ASP A 2 3.87 -0.24 9.35
C ASP A 2 4.34 0.71 10.46
N LYS A 3 5.45 0.37 11.11
CA LYS A 3 6.00 1.11 12.26
C LYS A 3 6.94 2.24 11.85
N ALA A 4 6.78 2.82 10.66
CA ALA A 4 7.56 3.99 10.28
C ALA A 4 7.25 5.13 11.28
N PRO A 5 8.26 5.93 11.70
CA PRO A 5 8.05 6.97 12.72
C PRO A 5 6.95 7.97 12.38
N ILE A 6 6.72 8.22 11.08
CA ILE A 6 5.65 9.09 10.58
C ILE A 6 4.24 8.55 10.84
N HIS A 7 4.09 7.24 11.10
CA HIS A 7 2.79 6.60 11.37
C HIS A 7 2.51 6.44 12.86
N THR A 8 3.54 6.36 13.71
CA THR A 8 3.40 6.12 15.15
C THR A 8 3.37 7.41 15.98
N ALA A 9 3.32 8.58 15.32
CA ALA A 9 3.20 9.86 16.01
C ALA A 9 1.82 9.99 16.67
N LYS A 10 1.77 10.58 17.86
CA LYS A 10 0.54 10.71 18.66
C LYS A 10 -0.56 11.45 17.90
N GLU A 11 -0.17 12.47 17.15
CA GLU A 11 -1.06 13.28 16.33
C GLU A 11 -1.78 12.44 15.25
N ILE A 12 -1.12 11.40 14.73
CA ILE A 12 -1.71 10.50 13.74
C ILE A 12 -2.77 9.60 14.39
N ASP A 13 -2.48 9.03 15.56
CA ASP A 13 -3.46 8.24 16.33
C ASP A 13 -4.70 9.08 16.69
N GLU A 14 -4.50 10.32 17.12
CA GLU A 14 -5.59 11.26 17.42
C GLU A 14 -6.44 11.57 16.18
N LEU A 15 -5.82 11.80 15.02
CA LEU A 15 -6.54 12.05 13.77
C LEU A 15 -7.36 10.84 13.32
N ILE A 16 -6.83 9.63 13.46
CA ILE A 16 -7.49 8.37 13.11
C ILE A 16 -8.69 8.13 14.04
N THR A 17 -8.47 8.21 15.35
CA THR A 17 -9.50 7.97 16.38
C THR A 17 -10.61 9.01 16.36
N ARG A 18 -10.30 10.29 16.09
CA ARG A 18 -11.31 11.36 15.91
C ARG A 18 -12.29 11.07 14.78
N ARG A 19 -11.90 10.28 13.77
CA ARG A 19 -12.77 9.85 12.67
C ARG A 19 -13.52 8.54 12.96
N GLY A 20 -13.40 7.99 14.17
CA GLY A 20 -14.05 6.74 14.57
C GLY A 20 -13.31 5.47 14.15
N TYR A 21 -12.08 5.58 13.65
CA TYR A 21 -11.27 4.43 13.26
C TYR A 21 -10.33 3.99 14.40
N LYS A 22 -9.91 2.72 14.37
CA LYS A 22 -8.89 2.18 15.26
C LYS A 22 -7.57 2.03 14.47
N PRO A 23 -6.45 2.63 14.91
CA PRO A 23 -5.16 2.39 14.29
C PRO A 23 -4.72 0.94 14.55
N ILE A 24 -4.27 0.25 13.51
CA ILE A 24 -3.71 -1.10 13.58
C ILE A 24 -2.27 -1.04 13.10
N TYR A 25 -1.34 -1.43 13.96
CA TYR A 25 0.09 -1.42 13.68
C TYR A 25 0.61 -2.83 13.44
N LEU A 26 1.38 -2.99 12.37
CA LEU A 26 2.03 -4.25 12.03
C LEU A 26 3.29 -4.46 12.88
N LEU A 27 3.78 -5.70 12.92
CA LEU A 27 5.09 -5.99 13.52
C LEU A 27 6.21 -5.31 12.73
N SER A 28 7.28 -4.94 13.43
CA SER A 28 8.45 -4.33 12.79
C SER A 28 9.09 -5.33 11.84
N TYR A 29 9.52 -4.87 10.67
CA TYR A 29 10.18 -5.69 9.65
C TYR A 29 9.36 -6.89 9.15
N SER A 30 8.02 -6.79 9.19
CA SER A 30 7.10 -7.81 8.66
C SER A 30 6.35 -7.32 7.40
N PRO A 31 7.05 -7.09 6.27
CA PRO A 31 6.41 -6.64 5.03
C PRO A 31 5.40 -7.67 4.47
N GLU A 32 5.57 -8.95 4.78
CA GLU A 32 4.64 -10.03 4.42
C GLU A 32 3.25 -9.86 5.05
N LEU A 33 3.18 -9.17 6.19
CA LEU A 33 1.93 -8.82 6.87
C LEU A 33 1.33 -7.51 6.37
N ASN A 34 2.00 -6.80 5.45
CA ASN A 34 1.54 -5.53 4.91
C ASN A 34 0.85 -5.73 3.54
N PRO A 35 -0.49 -5.66 3.47
CA PRO A 35 -1.26 -5.84 2.24
C PRO A 35 -0.77 -5.05 1.03
N ILE A 36 -0.33 -3.81 1.26
CA ILE A 36 0.06 -2.89 0.19
C ILE A 36 1.34 -3.36 -0.52
N GLU A 37 2.20 -4.12 0.17
CA GLU A 37 3.43 -4.66 -0.42
C GLU A 37 3.10 -5.72 -1.48
N GLN A 38 2.10 -6.59 -1.21
CA GLN A 38 1.64 -7.59 -2.17
C GLN A 38 1.03 -6.94 -3.40
N PHE A 39 0.20 -5.90 -3.20
CA PHE A 39 -0.35 -5.10 -4.30
C PHE A 39 0.77 -4.51 -5.17
N TRP A 40 1.75 -3.84 -4.56
CA TRP A 40 2.85 -3.23 -5.29
C TRP A 40 3.77 -4.24 -5.97
N ALA A 41 3.91 -5.46 -5.45
CA ALA A 41 4.64 -6.53 -6.13
C ALA A 41 3.99 -6.87 -7.48
N ILE A 42 2.65 -6.96 -7.52
CA ILE A 42 1.88 -7.23 -8.75
C ILE A 42 1.93 -6.02 -9.69
N ALA A 43 1.62 -4.82 -9.18
CA ALA A 43 1.56 -3.61 -10.00
C ALA A 43 2.92 -3.31 -10.66
N LYS A 44 4.02 -3.31 -9.88
CA LYS A 44 5.37 -3.04 -10.40
C LYS A 44 5.81 -4.04 -11.46
N ASN A 45 5.39 -5.29 -11.38
CA ASN A 45 5.75 -6.29 -12.40
C ASN A 45 5.28 -5.90 -13.80
N LYS A 46 4.24 -5.06 -13.94
CA LYS A 46 3.71 -4.62 -15.23
C LYS A 46 4.57 -3.56 -15.91
N PHE A 47 5.37 -2.80 -15.15
CA PHE A 47 6.08 -1.63 -15.68
C PHE A 47 7.57 -1.54 -15.27
N LYS A 48 8.07 -2.47 -14.45
CA LYS A 48 9.47 -2.49 -13.95
C LYS A 48 10.55 -2.63 -15.03
N ARG A 49 10.19 -3.02 -16.26
CA ARG A 49 11.12 -3.17 -17.40
C ARG A 49 11.01 -2.02 -18.40
N SER A 50 10.06 -1.11 -18.19
CA SER A 50 9.87 0.07 -19.02
C SER A 50 10.85 1.15 -18.60
N LYS A 51 11.34 1.92 -19.57
CA LYS A 51 12.00 3.21 -19.30
C LYS A 51 10.93 4.29 -19.33
N PHE A 52 11.02 5.26 -18.44
CA PHE A 52 10.14 6.42 -18.44
C PHE A 52 11.01 7.65 -18.63
N GLU A 53 10.72 8.43 -19.65
CA GLU A 53 11.47 9.67 -19.94
C GLU A 53 10.86 10.87 -19.19
N ASP A 54 9.57 10.79 -18.85
CA ASP A 54 8.86 11.82 -18.12
C ASP A 54 7.98 11.29 -16.98
N LYS A 55 7.60 12.20 -16.07
CA LYS A 55 6.76 11.89 -14.90
C LYS A 55 5.30 11.55 -15.29
N LYS A 56 4.81 12.08 -16.40
CA LYS A 56 3.44 11.89 -16.87
C LYS A 56 3.25 10.46 -17.35
N GLU A 57 4.19 9.93 -18.11
CA GLU A 57 4.25 8.55 -18.56
C GLU A 57 4.28 7.59 -17.38
N LEU A 58 5.14 7.84 -16.39
CA LEU A 58 5.18 7.04 -15.16
C LEU A 58 3.82 7.03 -14.45
N THR A 59 3.16 8.19 -14.36
CA THR A 59 1.85 8.31 -13.72
C THR A 59 0.79 7.50 -14.47
N ILE A 60 0.72 7.63 -15.80
CA ILE A 60 -0.19 6.85 -16.66
C ILE A 60 0.02 5.35 -16.45
N ARG A 61 1.27 4.90 -16.45
CA ARG A 61 1.63 3.48 -16.31
C ARG A 61 1.30 2.91 -14.94
N ILE A 62 1.48 3.70 -13.88
CA ILE A 62 1.06 3.32 -12.53
C ILE A 62 -0.47 3.19 -12.46
N THR A 63 -1.22 4.11 -13.07
CA THR A 63 -2.69 4.05 -13.13
C THR A 63 -3.17 2.84 -13.92
N GLU A 64 -2.63 2.59 -15.12
CA GLU A 64 -2.95 1.39 -15.91
C GLU A 64 -2.64 0.09 -15.15
N ALA A 65 -1.51 0.07 -14.44
CA ALA A 65 -1.14 -1.08 -13.63
C ALA A 65 -2.09 -1.29 -12.44
N TRP A 66 -2.54 -0.21 -11.80
CA TRP A 66 -3.50 -0.21 -10.70
C TRP A 66 -4.84 -0.80 -11.12
N ASP A 67 -5.43 -0.27 -12.20
CA ASP A 67 -6.75 -0.67 -12.69
C ASP A 67 -6.80 -2.13 -13.18
N SER A 68 -5.62 -2.69 -13.47
CA SER A 68 -5.48 -4.05 -13.96
C SER A 68 -5.06 -5.07 -12.89
N VAL A 69 -5.00 -4.69 -11.61
CA VAL A 69 -4.88 -5.65 -10.49
C VAL A 69 -6.27 -6.17 -10.13
N PRO A 70 -6.55 -7.48 -10.29
CA PRO A 70 -7.87 -8.01 -9.98
C PRO A 70 -8.16 -7.98 -8.48
N SER A 71 -9.40 -7.69 -8.11
CA SER A 71 -9.83 -7.50 -6.71
C SER A 71 -9.69 -8.77 -5.85
N ASN A 72 -9.73 -9.97 -6.44
CA ASN A 72 -9.51 -11.22 -5.71
C ASN A 72 -8.06 -11.37 -5.21
N HIS A 73 -7.08 -10.68 -5.81
CA HIS A 73 -5.72 -10.61 -5.26
C HIS A 73 -5.62 -9.79 -3.98
N LEU A 74 -6.68 -9.06 -3.63
CA LEU A 74 -6.81 -8.29 -2.39
C LEU A 74 -7.64 -9.03 -1.32
N GLN A 75 -8.15 -10.23 -1.61
CA GLN A 75 -8.92 -11.03 -0.63
C GLN A 75 -8.11 -11.61 0.54
N PRO A 76 -6.83 -12.01 0.39
CA PRO A 76 -6.03 -12.49 1.52
C PRO A 76 -5.89 -11.47 2.67
N LEU A 77 -6.21 -10.19 2.40
CA LEU A 77 -6.01 -9.05 3.28
C LEU A 77 -7.07 -8.94 4.39
N TYR A 78 -8.26 -9.50 4.17
CA TYR A 78 -9.36 -9.43 5.15
C TYR A 78 -9.25 -10.48 6.26
N ASN A 79 -8.45 -11.53 6.05
CA ASN A 79 -8.37 -12.68 6.96
C ASN A 79 -7.24 -12.57 8.00
N ILE A 80 -6.45 -11.50 7.96
CA ILE A 80 -5.29 -11.27 8.86
C ILE A 80 -5.64 -10.27 9.99
N LEU A 81 -6.83 -9.63 9.91
CA LEU A 81 -7.37 -8.70 10.91
C LEU A 81 -8.60 -9.30 11.59
#